data_AF-A0A7S4K8S2-F1
#
_entry.id   AF-A0A7S4K8S2-F1
#
_cell.length_a   1.000
_cell.length_b   1.000
_cell.length_c   1.000
_cell.angle_alpha   90.00
_cell.angle_beta   90.00
_cell.angle_gamma   90.00
#
_symmetry.space_group_name_H-M   'P 1'
#
loop_
_entity.id
_entity.type
_entity.pdbx_description
1 polymer ?
#
loop_
_entity_poly.entity_id
_entity_poly.type
_entity_poly.pdbx_seq_one_letter_code
_entity_poly.pdbx_strand_id
1 'polypeptide(L)'
;GGGEGAPGLPGVDWEYPPDYRDCRRAVMRSSVLAAALYGRLMPLLTDDECENVRPFGFDGGGCWRPFKVNDVVRISRYDSGGHFKAHRDGAFVENDDVRSVYTILVYLNQAPAFAGGRPTNFPPPPTG
;
A
#
# COMPACT_ATOMS: atom_id res chain seq x y z
N GLY A 1 -1.45 -39.96 4.20
CA GLY A 1 -1.81 -39.04 5.27
C GLY A 1 -1.99 -37.67 4.64
N GLY A 2 -3.23 -37.21 4.56
CA GLY A 2 -3.57 -35.93 3.96
C GLY A 2 -3.14 -34.77 4.85
N GLY A 3 -2.46 -33.80 4.24
CA GLY A 3 -2.30 -32.45 4.76
C GLY A 3 -2.90 -31.51 3.75
N GLU A 4 -4.21 -31.30 3.83
CA GLU A 4 -4.89 -30.25 3.06
C GLU A 4 -4.50 -28.92 3.73
N GLY A 5 -3.48 -28.27 3.18
CA GLY A 5 -3.10 -26.92 3.59
C GLY A 5 -4.27 -25.99 3.33
N ALA A 6 -4.58 -25.13 4.30
CA ALA A 6 -5.60 -24.10 4.16
C ALA A 6 -5.44 -23.38 2.80
N PRO A 7 -6.53 -23.14 2.05
CA PRO A 7 -6.44 -22.49 0.75
C PRO A 7 -5.74 -21.14 0.91
N GLY A 8 -4.50 -21.05 0.42
CA GLY A 8 -3.75 -19.81 0.41
C GLY A 8 -4.45 -18.79 -0.48
N LEU A 9 -4.37 -17.51 -0.09
CA LEU A 9 -4.80 -16.43 -0.97
C LEU A 9 -4.06 -16.53 -2.31
N PRO A 10 -4.73 -16.35 -3.45
CA PRO A 10 -4.10 -16.50 -4.75
C PRO A 10 -2.94 -15.51 -4.92
N GLY A 11 -1.81 -16.05 -5.38
CA GLY A 11 -0.63 -15.27 -5.75
C GLY A 11 -0.84 -14.45 -7.01
N VAL A 12 0.01 -13.44 -7.21
CA VAL A 12 -0.08 -12.47 -8.32
C VAL A 12 1.31 -12.19 -8.88
N ASP A 13 2.10 -13.25 -8.98
CA ASP A 13 3.51 -13.20 -9.39
C ASP A 13 3.67 -12.82 -10.88
N TRP A 14 2.58 -12.82 -11.65
CA TRP A 14 2.53 -12.45 -13.08
C TRP A 14 2.44 -10.94 -13.35
N GLU A 15 2.20 -10.09 -12.35
CA GLU A 15 1.95 -8.66 -12.58
C GLU A 15 3.22 -7.90 -13.01
N TYR A 16 4.40 -8.37 -12.58
CA TYR A 16 5.67 -7.71 -12.84
C TYR A 16 6.79 -8.71 -13.09
N PRO A 17 7.80 -8.35 -13.91
CA PRO A 17 9.01 -9.17 -14.03
C PRO A 17 9.79 -9.18 -12.70
N PRO A 18 10.48 -10.29 -12.35
CA PRO A 18 11.23 -10.42 -11.10
C PRO A 18 12.26 -9.32 -10.88
N ASP A 19 12.95 -8.89 -11.94
CA ASP A 19 13.92 -7.80 -11.87
C ASP A 19 13.30 -6.46 -11.46
N TYR A 20 12.00 -6.26 -11.68
CA TYR A 20 11.29 -5.06 -11.24
C TYR A 20 10.72 -5.22 -9.84
N ARG A 21 10.12 -6.38 -9.57
CA ARG A 21 9.56 -6.73 -8.27
C ARG A 21 9.71 -8.23 -8.03
N ASP A 22 10.35 -8.58 -6.92
CA ASP A 22 10.52 -9.95 -6.46
C ASP A 22 9.98 -10.08 -5.03
N CYS A 23 8.72 -10.51 -4.91
CA CYS A 23 8.09 -10.84 -3.64
C CYS A 23 6.89 -11.77 -3.84
N ARG A 24 6.56 -12.54 -2.80
CA ARG A 24 5.28 -13.26 -2.74
C ARG A 24 4.20 -12.32 -2.24
N ARG A 25 3.06 -12.33 -2.93
CA ARG A 25 1.98 -11.40 -2.65
C ARG A 25 0.63 -12.10 -2.59
N ALA A 26 -0.18 -11.68 -1.63
CA ALA A 26 -1.60 -11.95 -1.59
C ALA A 26 -2.38 -10.64 -1.69
N VAL A 27 -3.50 -10.66 -2.42
CA VAL A 27 -4.46 -9.57 -2.48
C VAL A 27 -5.79 -10.08 -1.96
N MET A 28 -6.39 -9.34 -1.03
CA MET A 28 -7.69 -9.69 -0.46
C MET A 28 -8.55 -8.43 -0.31
N ARG A 29 -9.87 -8.62 -0.22
CA ARG A 29 -10.81 -7.56 0.19
C ARG A 29 -11.23 -7.78 1.64
N SER A 30 -11.17 -6.75 2.46
CA SER A 30 -11.64 -6.80 3.85
C SER A 30 -12.05 -5.42 4.36
N SER A 31 -13.35 -5.15 4.35
CA SER A 31 -13.92 -3.92 4.89
C SER A 31 -13.74 -3.81 6.41
N VAL A 32 -13.75 -4.93 7.12
CA VAL A 32 -13.51 -4.98 8.57
C VAL A 32 -12.10 -4.49 8.91
N LEU A 33 -11.08 -4.97 8.17
CA LEU A 33 -9.71 -4.53 8.37
C LEU A 33 -9.53 -3.06 7.94
N ALA A 34 -10.11 -2.66 6.81
CA ALA A 34 -10.05 -1.28 6.34
C ALA A 34 -10.65 -0.29 7.35
N ALA A 35 -11.83 -0.59 7.90
CA ALA A 35 -12.47 0.24 8.92
C ALA A 35 -11.62 0.33 10.20
N ALA A 36 -11.05 -0.79 10.65
CA ALA A 36 -10.17 -0.81 11.82
C ALA A 36 -8.89 0.01 11.61
N LEU A 37 -8.29 -0.04 10.42
CA LEU A 37 -7.14 0.78 10.06
C LEU A 37 -7.50 2.26 9.99
N TYR A 38 -8.64 2.60 9.39
CA TYR A 38 -9.11 3.98 9.29
C TYR A 38 -9.28 4.62 10.68
N GLY A 39 -9.96 3.93 11.61
CA GLY A 39 -10.16 4.43 12.97
C GLY A 39 -8.87 4.64 13.75
N ARG A 40 -7.81 3.86 13.46
CA ARG A 40 -6.48 4.03 14.08
C ARG A 40 -5.64 5.11 13.40
N LEU A 41 -5.83 5.31 12.09
CA LEU A 41 -5.06 6.26 11.30
C LEU A 41 -5.53 7.70 11.53
N MET A 42 -6.85 7.93 11.53
CA MET A 42 -7.39 9.29 11.56
C MET A 42 -6.88 10.17 12.72
N PRO A 43 -6.73 9.67 13.95
CA PRO A 43 -6.19 10.47 15.06
C PRO A 43 -4.70 10.84 14.91
N LEU A 44 -3.98 10.20 13.97
CA LEU A 44 -2.56 10.44 13.72
C LEU A 44 -2.33 11.45 12.59
N LEU A 45 -3.36 11.77 11.80
CA LEU A 45 -3.28 12.74 10.73
C LEU A 45 -3.46 14.15 11.29
N THR A 46 -2.72 15.09 10.72
CA THR A 46 -2.86 16.52 10.98
C THR A 46 -4.02 17.11 10.18
N ASP A 47 -4.50 18.29 10.60
CA ASP A 47 -5.55 19.02 9.87
C ASP A 47 -5.13 19.32 8.42
N ASP A 48 -3.85 19.65 8.19
CA ASP A 48 -3.33 19.90 6.84
C ASP A 48 -3.40 18.65 5.94
N GLU A 49 -3.09 17.48 6.49
CA GLU A 49 -3.20 16.20 5.79
C GLU A 49 -4.66 15.80 5.50
N CYS A 50 -5.61 16.41 6.20
CA CYS A 50 -7.05 16.14 6.07
C CYS A 50 -7.81 17.19 5.23
N GLU A 51 -7.41 18.45 5.25
CA GLU A 51 -8.20 19.58 4.75
C GLU A 51 -7.50 20.43 3.67
N ASN A 52 -6.22 20.21 3.39
CA ASN A 52 -5.47 21.00 2.40
C ASN A 52 -4.99 20.16 1.20
N VAL A 53 -5.63 19.02 0.97
CA VAL A 53 -5.30 18.12 -0.13
C VAL A 53 -6.07 18.52 -1.39
N ARG A 54 -5.35 18.98 -2.42
CA ARG A 54 -5.96 19.39 -3.69
C ARG A 54 -6.31 18.21 -4.59
N PRO A 55 -7.41 18.29 -5.35
CA PRO A 55 -7.72 17.29 -6.36
C PRO A 55 -6.65 17.11 -7.43
N PHE A 56 -6.39 15.84 -7.78
CA PHE A 56 -5.48 15.49 -8.87
C PHE A 56 -6.22 15.60 -10.21
N GLY A 57 -5.61 16.23 -11.20
CA GLY A 57 -6.15 16.31 -12.56
C GLY A 57 -6.43 17.74 -13.03
N PHE A 58 -7.14 17.86 -14.15
CA PHE A 58 -7.61 19.14 -14.67
C PHE A 58 -8.79 19.64 -13.83
N ASP A 59 -8.91 20.96 -13.68
CA ASP A 59 -9.93 21.62 -12.85
C ASP A 59 -9.89 21.22 -11.35
N GLY A 60 -8.72 21.38 -10.72
CA GLY A 60 -8.45 21.13 -9.30
C GLY A 60 -9.19 22.03 -8.29
N GLY A 61 -10.44 22.38 -8.58
CA GLY A 61 -11.37 22.97 -7.63
C GLY A 61 -11.81 21.94 -6.58
N GLY A 62 -12.12 22.42 -5.38
CA GLY A 62 -12.50 21.56 -4.25
C GLY A 62 -11.32 21.10 -3.39
N CYS A 63 -11.62 20.21 -2.44
CA CYS A 63 -10.65 19.67 -1.49
C CYS A 63 -10.94 18.17 -1.28
N TRP A 64 -9.90 17.35 -1.36
CA TRP A 64 -9.96 15.97 -0.90
C TRP A 64 -10.00 15.94 0.62
N ARG A 65 -10.87 15.09 1.16
CA ARG A 65 -10.94 14.79 2.59
C ARG A 65 -10.88 13.28 2.77
N PRO A 66 -10.05 12.78 3.70
CA PRO A 66 -10.04 11.36 4.01
C PRO A 66 -11.41 10.95 4.57
N PHE A 67 -11.98 9.87 4.05
CA PHE A 67 -13.26 9.34 4.52
C PHE A 67 -13.26 7.82 4.75
N LYS A 68 -12.31 7.09 4.16
CA LYS A 68 -12.09 5.66 4.40
C LYS A 68 -10.68 5.21 3.99
N VAL A 69 -10.29 4.04 4.49
CA VAL A 69 -9.28 3.19 3.83
C VAL A 69 -10.02 2.30 2.83
N ASN A 70 -9.45 2.09 1.63
CA ASN A 70 -10.09 1.21 0.65
C ASN A 70 -10.00 -0.26 1.09
N ASP A 71 -10.95 -1.08 0.65
CA ASP A 71 -11.08 -2.46 1.14
C ASP A 71 -10.03 -3.42 0.59
N VAL A 72 -9.20 -3.00 -0.38
CA VAL A 72 -8.21 -3.87 -1.03
C VAL A 72 -6.90 -3.85 -0.25
N VAL A 73 -6.59 -4.97 0.38
CA VAL A 73 -5.38 -5.15 1.20
C VAL A 73 -4.39 -6.01 0.43
N ARG A 74 -3.14 -5.54 0.37
CA ARG A 74 -2.02 -6.26 -0.24
C ARG A 74 -1.05 -6.67 0.85
N ILE A 75 -0.78 -7.97 0.95
CA ILE A 75 0.20 -8.51 1.88
C ILE A 75 1.38 -9.01 1.06
N SER A 76 2.57 -8.47 1.33
CA SER A 76 3.80 -8.82 0.62
C SER A 76 4.80 -9.46 1.58
N ARG A 77 5.37 -10.59 1.16
CA ARG A 77 6.48 -11.25 1.84
C ARG A 77 7.70 -11.23 0.92
N TYR A 78 8.78 -10.67 1.44
CA TYR A 78 10.08 -10.65 0.78
C TYR A 78 10.94 -11.74 1.43
N ASP A 79 11.39 -12.71 0.63
CA ASP A 79 12.42 -13.65 1.04
C ASP A 79 13.82 -13.01 0.80
N SER A 80 14.90 -13.69 1.19
CA SER A 80 16.26 -13.12 1.05
C SER A 80 16.57 -12.79 -0.40
N GLY A 81 17.03 -11.56 -0.66
CA GLY A 81 17.29 -11.04 -2.01
C GLY A 81 16.08 -10.41 -2.71
N GLY A 82 14.85 -10.60 -2.19
CA GLY A 82 13.65 -10.01 -2.76
C GLY A 82 13.63 -8.48 -2.66
N HIS A 83 13.06 -7.83 -3.66
CA HIS A 83 13.07 -6.38 -3.79
C HIS A 83 11.83 -5.85 -4.49
N PHE A 84 11.68 -4.52 -4.44
CA PHE A 84 10.77 -3.81 -5.32
C PHE A 84 11.43 -2.49 -5.74
N LYS A 85 11.64 -2.30 -7.04
CA LYS A 85 12.29 -1.09 -7.57
C LYS A 85 11.53 0.18 -7.19
N ALA A 86 12.26 1.30 -7.13
CA ALA A 86 11.68 2.61 -6.89
C ALA A 86 10.57 2.91 -7.90
N HIS A 87 9.39 3.32 -7.41
CA HIS A 87 8.19 3.55 -8.20
C HIS A 87 7.29 4.57 -7.50
N ARG A 88 6.23 5.01 -8.19
CA ARG A 88 5.11 5.71 -7.58
C ARG A 88 3.95 4.75 -7.45
N ASP A 89 3.24 4.81 -6.34
CA ASP A 89 2.03 4.02 -6.15
C ASP A 89 0.92 4.50 -7.09
N GLY A 90 0.17 3.54 -7.62
CA GLY A 90 -1.06 3.82 -8.35
C GLY A 90 -2.21 4.13 -7.40
N ALA A 91 -3.05 5.10 -7.77
CA ALA A 91 -4.27 5.38 -7.04
C ALA A 91 -5.30 4.27 -7.22
N PHE A 92 -6.01 3.92 -6.15
CA PHE A 92 -7.26 3.20 -6.20
C PHE A 92 -8.37 4.19 -6.57
N VAL A 93 -8.98 4.02 -7.74
CA VAL A 93 -10.01 4.91 -8.29
C VAL A 93 -11.32 4.15 -8.34
N GLU A 94 -12.31 4.58 -7.55
CA GLU A 94 -13.68 4.05 -7.64
C GLU A 94 -14.51 4.87 -8.63
N ASN A 95 -14.37 6.20 -8.57
CA ASN A 95 -15.01 7.16 -9.47
C ASN A 95 -14.28 8.51 -9.41
N ASP A 96 -14.87 9.56 -9.96
CA ASP A 96 -14.27 10.90 -10.01
C ASP A 96 -14.14 11.57 -8.65
N ASP A 97 -15.04 11.25 -7.71
CA ASP A 97 -15.11 11.83 -6.37
C ASP A 97 -14.59 10.87 -5.28
N VAL A 98 -14.08 9.69 -5.64
CA VAL A 98 -13.60 8.69 -4.68
C VAL A 98 -12.34 8.02 -5.19
N ARG A 99 -11.20 8.47 -4.64
CA ARG A 99 -9.85 8.02 -5.03
C ARG A 99 -8.93 7.98 -3.82
N SER A 100 -7.93 7.09 -3.83
CA SER A 100 -6.90 7.07 -2.80
C SER A 100 -5.84 8.16 -3.03
N VAL A 101 -5.54 8.94 -2.00
CA VAL A 101 -4.47 9.96 -2.00
C VAL A 101 -3.20 9.44 -1.35
N TYR A 102 -3.35 8.67 -0.27
CA TYR A 102 -2.24 8.15 0.54
C TYR A 102 -2.14 6.62 0.41
N THR A 103 -0.91 6.12 0.53
CA THR A 103 -0.63 4.69 0.75
C THR A 103 -0.35 4.45 2.22
N ILE A 104 -0.98 3.41 2.78
CA ILE A 104 -0.68 2.92 4.13
C ILE A 104 0.24 1.71 3.99
N LEU A 105 1.45 1.82 4.54
CA LEU A 105 2.43 0.73 4.55
C LEU A 105 2.67 0.28 6.00
N VAL A 106 2.36 -0.99 6.29
CA VAL A 106 2.50 -1.57 7.64
C VAL A 106 3.56 -2.67 7.61
N TYR A 107 4.61 -2.52 8.41
CA TYR A 107 5.60 -3.58 8.62
C TYR A 107 5.06 -4.60 9.63
N LEU A 108 4.90 -5.84 9.17
CA LEU A 108 4.26 -6.90 9.97
C LEU A 108 5.24 -7.67 10.87
N ASN A 109 6.54 -7.59 10.59
CA ASN A 109 7.57 -8.29 11.36
C ASN A 109 8.91 -7.52 11.35
N GLN A 110 9.77 -7.89 12.29
CA GLN A 110 11.17 -7.46 12.39
C GLN A 110 11.96 -8.54 13.12
N ALA A 111 13.22 -8.75 12.76
CA ALA A 111 14.11 -9.70 13.45
C ALA A 111 15.57 -9.25 13.38
N PRO A 112 16.40 -9.52 14.42
CA PRO A 112 17.82 -9.13 14.40
C PRO A 112 18.63 -9.72 13.23
N ALA A 113 18.24 -10.90 12.74
CA ALA A 113 18.88 -11.56 11.60
C ALA A 113 18.50 -10.93 10.24
N PHE A 114 17.53 -10.02 10.18
CA PHE A 114 17.17 -9.34 8.94
C PHE A 114 18.19 -8.23 8.65
N ALA A 115 19.11 -8.51 7.73
CA ALA A 115 20.01 -7.51 7.16
C ALA A 115 19.42 -6.99 5.84
N GLY A 116 19.14 -5.69 5.77
CA GLY A 116 18.44 -5.08 4.62
C GLY A 116 16.95 -4.86 4.92
N GLY A 117 16.11 -4.82 3.89
CA GLY A 117 14.66 -4.61 4.06
C GLY A 117 14.32 -3.34 4.88
N ARG A 118 15.16 -2.31 4.78
CA ARG A 118 15.01 -1.06 5.54
C ARG A 118 13.63 -0.45 5.27
N PRO A 119 13.09 0.38 6.20
CA PRO A 119 11.89 1.16 5.92
C PRO A 119 12.04 1.86 4.56
N THR A 120 10.96 1.86 3.77
CA THR A 120 10.91 2.34 2.38
C THR A 120 11.85 3.51 2.14
N ASN A 121 12.86 3.28 1.31
CA ASN A 121 13.81 4.31 0.95
C ASN A 121 13.19 5.20 -0.13
N PHE A 122 12.84 6.43 0.23
CA PHE A 122 12.40 7.44 -0.73
C PHE A 122 13.64 8.06 -1.37
N PRO A 123 13.94 7.77 -2.65
CA PRO A 123 15.07 8.40 -3.31
C PRO A 123 14.83 9.91 -3.37
N PRO A 124 15.90 10.72 -3.31
CA PRO A 124 15.76 12.16 -3.52
C PRO A 124 15.13 12.42 -4.90
N PRO A 125 14.38 13.52 -5.05
CA PRO A 125 13.87 13.91 -6.35
C PRO A 125 15.03 14.02 -7.35
N PRO A 126 14.85 13.63 -8.62
CA PRO A 126 15.89 13.75 -9.63
C PRO A 126 16.34 15.22 -9.71
N THR A 127 17.65 15.44 -9.58
CA THR A 127 18.24 16.74 -9.86
C THR A 127 18.16 16.96 -11.37
N GLY A 128 17.42 17.98 -11.78
CA GLY A 128 17.40 18.46 -13.17
C GLY A 128 18.70 19.12 -13.57
#